data_AF-A0A0B8WBZ2-F1
#
_entry.id   AF-A0A0B8WBZ2-F1
#
_cell.length_a   1.000
_cell.length_b   1.000
_cell.length_c   1.000
_cell.angle_alpha   90.00
_cell.angle_beta   90.00
_cell.angle_gamma   90.00
#
_symmetry.space_group_name_H-M   'P 1'
#
loop_
_entity.id
_entity.type
_entity.pdbx_description
1 polymer ?
#
loop_
_entity_poly.entity_id
_entity_poly.type
_entity_poly.pdbx_seq_one_letter_code
_entity_poly.pdbx_strand_id
1 'polypeptide(L)'
;MSYQFYKVLHMLGFMIMFFGFGGLLIPAFAKLTLTKGARIMAYATHGIGLLFVLVSGFGMAARLGMVQGLPTWVQAKIGIWLLLGVAISLVKRKGNFGWPVAILLWILGGSAAYIAITKPF
;
A
#
# COMPACT_ATOMS: atom_id res chain seq x y z
N MET A 1 -14.99 -8.14 15.63
CA MET A 1 -13.97 -8.77 14.77
C MET A 1 -12.66 -8.90 15.51
N SER A 2 -11.97 -10.04 15.38
CA SER A 2 -10.73 -10.35 16.11
C SER A 2 -9.51 -9.60 15.57
N TYR A 3 -8.42 -9.56 16.35
CA TYR A 3 -7.13 -9.05 15.86
C TYR A 3 -6.65 -9.80 14.61
N GLN A 4 -6.81 -11.13 14.59
CA GLN A 4 -6.39 -11.98 13.47
C GLN A 4 -7.15 -11.65 12.17
N PHE A 5 -8.46 -11.36 12.27
CA PHE A 5 -9.24 -10.91 11.12
C PHE A 5 -8.63 -9.64 10.49
N TYR A 6 -8.35 -8.62 11.30
CA TYR A 6 -7.75 -7.39 10.78
C TYR A 6 -6.34 -7.64 10.23
N LYS A 7 -5.54 -8.50 10.88
CA LYS A 7 -4.20 -8.85 10.39
C LYS A 7 -4.25 -9.50 9.00
N VAL A 8 -5.17 -10.42 8.77
CA VAL A 8 -5.40 -11.05 7.45
C VAL A 8 -5.88 -10.01 6.44
N LEU A 9 -6.87 -9.19 6.80
CA LEU A 9 -7.39 -8.14 5.92
C LEU A 9 -6.33 -7.11 5.53
N HIS A 10 -5.41 -6.80 6.44
CA HIS A 10 -4.29 -5.89 6.20
C HIS A 10 -3.32 -6.43 5.16
N MET A 11 -2.98 -7.72 5.28
CA MET A 11 -2.10 -8.38 4.31
C MET A 11 -2.77 -8.49 2.94
N LEU A 12 -4.06 -8.87 2.91
CA LEU A 12 -4.86 -8.87 1.69
C LEU A 12 -4.89 -7.47 1.04
N GLY A 13 -5.08 -6.42 1.84
CA GLY A 13 -5.05 -5.04 1.38
C GLY A 13 -3.74 -4.70 0.68
N PHE A 14 -2.60 -5.08 1.26
CA PHE A 14 -1.29 -4.90 0.63
C PHE A 14 -1.18 -5.65 -0.70
N MET A 15 -1.60 -6.93 -0.76
CA MET A 15 -1.55 -7.72 -1.99
C MET A 15 -2.36 -7.07 -3.12
N ILE A 16 -3.60 -6.65 -2.83
CA ILE A 16 -4.48 -5.99 -3.81
C ILE A 16 -3.92 -4.62 -4.21
N MET A 17 -3.37 -3.85 -3.26
CA MET A 17 -2.79 -2.54 -3.52
C MET A 17 -1.58 -2.64 -4.47
N PHE A 18 -0.67 -3.59 -4.23
CA PHE A 18 0.51 -3.83 -5.06
C PHE A 18 0.17 -4.45 -6.41
N PHE A 19 -0.90 -5.24 -6.51
CA PHE A 19 -1.44 -5.67 -7.80
C PHE A 19 -1.84 -4.46 -8.67
N GLY A 20 -2.54 -3.48 -8.10
CA GLY A 20 -2.89 -2.25 -8.81
C GLY A 20 -1.68 -1.45 -9.29
N PHE A 21 -0.60 -1.40 -8.50
CA PHE A 21 0.66 -0.80 -8.93
C PHE A 21 1.27 -1.51 -10.14
N GLY A 22 1.40 -2.85 -10.08
CA GLY A 22 1.94 -3.64 -11.19
C GLY A 22 1.11 -3.48 -12.47
N GLY A 23 -0.23 -3.46 -12.32
CA GLY A 23 -1.17 -3.27 -13.42
C GLY A 23 -1.04 -1.93 -14.16
N LEU A 24 -0.50 -0.88 -13.52
CA LEU A 24 -0.20 0.40 -14.20
C LEU A 24 1.27 0.53 -14.60
N LEU A 25 2.20 0.03 -13.77
CA LEU A 25 3.64 0.24 -13.96
C LEU A 25 4.17 -0.54 -15.17
N ILE A 26 3.80 -1.82 -15.31
CA ILE A 26 4.32 -2.69 -16.38
C ILE A 26 3.90 -2.15 -17.76
N PRO A 27 2.61 -1.82 -18.02
CA PRO A 27 2.21 -1.23 -19.31
C PRO A 27 2.87 0.12 -19.56
N ALA A 28 3.00 0.98 -18.54
CA ALA A 28 3.66 2.28 -18.68
C ALA A 28 5.14 2.14 -19.07
N PHE A 29 5.85 1.17 -18.48
CA PHE A 29 7.24 0.87 -18.83
C PHE A 29 7.36 0.28 -20.25
N ALA A 30 6.43 -0.60 -20.63
CA ALA A 30 6.35 -1.18 -21.97
C ALA A 30 5.81 -0.20 -23.03
N LYS A 31 5.48 1.05 -22.66
CA LYS A 31 4.85 2.06 -23.53
C LYS A 31 3.55 1.58 -24.18
N LEU A 32 2.80 0.73 -23.48
CA LEU A 32 1.51 0.21 -23.92
C LEU A 32 0.35 1.05 -23.37
N THR A 33 -0.67 1.23 -24.19
CA THR A 33 -1.91 1.89 -23.77
C THR A 33 -2.89 0.85 -23.25
N LEU A 34 -3.29 0.97 -21.98
CA LEU A 34 -4.31 0.11 -21.39
C LEU A 34 -5.70 0.44 -21.94
N THR A 35 -6.52 -0.62 -22.11
CA THR A 35 -7.96 -0.46 -22.32
C THR A 35 -8.61 0.24 -21.11
N LYS A 36 -9.78 0.85 -21.31
CA LYS A 36 -10.53 1.50 -20.22
C LYS A 36 -10.77 0.54 -19.05
N GLY A 37 -11.15 -0.70 -19.32
CA GLY A 37 -11.43 -1.73 -18.31
C GLY A 37 -10.19 -2.10 -17.49
N ALA A 38 -9.07 -2.41 -18.15
CA ALA A 38 -7.82 -2.76 -17.46
C ALA A 38 -7.30 -1.60 -16.60
N ARG A 39 -7.41 -0.36 -17.10
CA ARG A 39 -7.06 0.84 -16.34
C ARG A 39 -7.92 1.02 -15.10
N ILE A 40 -9.25 0.84 -15.21
CA ILE A 40 -10.16 0.90 -14.06
C ILE A 40 -9.81 -0.18 -13.05
N MET A 41 -9.57 -1.42 -13.49
CA MET A 41 -9.19 -2.53 -12.61
C MET A 41 -7.95 -2.21 -11.79
N ALA A 42 -6.91 -1.64 -12.41
CA ALA A 42 -5.67 -1.29 -11.73
C ALA A 42 -5.84 -0.17 -10.69
N TYR A 43 -6.60 0.89 -11.01
CA TYR A 43 -6.89 1.94 -10.04
C TYR A 43 -7.82 1.47 -8.91
N ALA A 44 -8.85 0.68 -9.24
CA ALA A 44 -9.82 0.19 -8.27
C ALA A 44 -9.16 -0.77 -7.27
N THR A 45 -8.36 -1.72 -7.74
CA THR A 45 -7.59 -2.62 -6.86
C THR A 45 -6.62 -1.83 -5.99
N HIS A 46 -5.90 -0.84 -6.53
CA HIS A 46 -5.05 0.02 -5.71
C HIS A 46 -5.85 0.73 -4.59
N GLY A 47 -6.96 1.39 -4.93
CA GLY A 47 -7.79 2.13 -3.98
C GLY A 47 -8.44 1.24 -2.93
N ILE A 48 -9.02 0.09 -3.32
CA ILE A 48 -9.63 -0.88 -2.42
C ILE A 48 -8.56 -1.49 -1.49
N GLY A 49 -7.41 -1.84 -2.04
CA GLY A 49 -6.28 -2.35 -1.26
C GLY A 49 -5.81 -1.35 -0.21
N LEU A 50 -5.65 -0.08 -0.59
CA LEU A 50 -5.30 1.01 0.35
C LEU A 50 -6.37 1.19 1.44
N LEU A 51 -7.65 1.17 1.07
CA LEU A 51 -8.75 1.23 2.03
C LEU A 51 -8.66 0.08 3.05
N PHE A 52 -8.41 -1.14 2.57
CA PHE A 52 -8.24 -2.31 3.43
C PHE A 52 -7.04 -2.15 4.36
N VAL A 53 -5.89 -1.69 3.85
CA VAL A 53 -4.69 -1.39 4.66
C VAL A 53 -5.02 -0.41 5.78
N LEU A 54 -5.68 0.70 5.47
CA LEU A 54 -6.02 1.73 6.46
C LEU A 54 -7.02 1.21 7.50
N VAL A 55 -8.17 0.69 7.07
CA VAL A 55 -9.25 0.24 7.97
C VAL A 55 -8.76 -0.89 8.89
N SER A 56 -8.05 -1.86 8.34
CA SER A 56 -7.50 -2.96 9.13
C SER A 56 -6.33 -2.55 10.01
N GLY A 57 -5.50 -1.59 9.58
CA GLY A 57 -4.40 -1.04 10.36
C GLY A 57 -4.90 -0.38 11.65
N PHE A 58 -5.88 0.52 11.52
CA PHE A 58 -6.54 1.12 12.68
C PHE A 58 -7.36 0.11 13.48
N GLY A 59 -8.00 -0.87 12.82
CA GLY A 59 -8.69 -1.98 13.48
C GLY A 59 -7.76 -2.79 14.40
N MET A 60 -6.53 -3.09 13.95
CA MET A 60 -5.51 -3.72 14.80
C MET A 60 -5.07 -2.81 15.95
N ALA A 61 -4.83 -1.51 15.69
CA ALA A 61 -4.45 -0.56 16.74
C ALA A 61 -5.51 -0.46 17.85
N ALA A 62 -6.80 -0.46 17.48
CA ALA A 62 -7.92 -0.47 18.43
C ALA A 62 -7.94 -1.74 19.28
N ARG A 63 -7.67 -2.91 18.68
CA ARG A 63 -7.61 -4.18 19.43
C ARG A 63 -6.41 -4.29 20.36
N LEU A 64 -5.36 -3.51 20.10
CA LEU A 64 -4.17 -3.42 20.95
C LEU A 64 -4.25 -2.29 21.97
N GLY A 65 -5.34 -1.52 22.02
CA GLY A 65 -5.49 -0.39 22.94
C GLY A 65 -4.59 0.82 22.62
N MET A 66 -4.05 0.90 21.40
CA MET A 66 -3.05 1.91 21.01
C MET A 66 -3.65 3.22 20.45
N VAL A 67 -4.98 3.35 20.38
CA VAL A 67 -5.64 4.47 19.67
C VAL A 67 -5.47 5.81 20.38
N GLN A 68 -5.40 5.84 21.72
CA GLN A 68 -5.25 7.09 22.47
C GLN A 68 -3.83 7.68 22.44
N GLY A 69 -2.85 6.90 22.00
CA GLY A 69 -1.46 7.31 21.91
C GLY A 69 -0.72 6.40 20.96
N LEU A 70 -0.79 6.71 19.67
CA LEU A 70 -0.13 5.90 18.64
C LEU A 70 1.39 5.92 18.86
N PRO A 71 2.03 4.77 19.09
CA PRO A 71 3.48 4.69 19.14
C PRO A 71 4.13 5.27 17.88
N THR A 72 5.33 5.81 18.01
CA THR A 72 6.04 6.46 16.90
C THR A 72 6.21 5.55 15.68
N TRP A 73 6.52 4.26 15.87
CA TRP A 73 6.54 3.28 14.77
C TRP A 73 5.20 3.13 14.04
N VAL A 74 4.06 3.28 14.73
CA VAL A 74 2.73 3.24 14.09
C VAL A 74 2.51 4.49 13.26
N GLN A 75 2.88 5.67 13.77
CA GLN A 75 2.78 6.92 13.03
C GLN A 75 3.63 6.89 11.75
N ALA A 76 4.87 6.39 11.85
CA ALA A 76 5.75 6.22 10.70
C ALA A 76 5.13 5.29 9.64
N LYS A 77 4.52 4.17 10.06
CA LYS A 77 3.80 3.28 9.13
C LYS A 77 2.62 3.94 8.45
N ILE A 78 1.84 4.74 9.18
CA ILE A 78 0.72 5.50 8.60
C ILE A 78 1.26 6.45 7.52
N GLY A 79 2.36 7.16 7.80
CA GLY A 79 3.04 8.00 6.82
C GLY A 79 3.41 7.23 5.55
N ILE A 80 3.99 6.03 5.68
CA ILE A 80 4.33 5.19 4.54
C ILE A 80 3.08 4.74 3.75
N TRP A 81 1.99 4.38 4.43
CA TRP A 81 0.74 4.01 3.75
C TRP A 81 0.15 5.17 2.94
N LEU A 82 0.22 6.39 3.48
CA LEU A 82 -0.19 7.59 2.76
C LEU A 82 0.71 7.88 1.55
N LEU A 83 2.03 7.73 1.72
CA LEU A 83 2.97 7.83 0.59
C LEU A 83 2.67 6.80 -0.50
N LEU A 84 2.37 5.55 -0.13
CA LEU A 84 1.93 4.52 -1.07
C LEU A 84 0.61 4.90 -1.75
N GLY A 85 -0.36 5.47 -1.02
CA GLY A 85 -1.59 5.97 -1.62
C GLY A 85 -1.37 7.07 -2.66
N VAL A 86 -0.43 8.00 -2.41
CA VAL A 86 -0.07 9.06 -3.35
C VAL A 86 0.78 8.52 -4.52
N ALA A 87 1.61 7.51 -4.27
CA ALA A 87 2.54 6.96 -5.26
C ALA A 87 1.85 6.39 -6.51
N ILE A 88 0.55 6.08 -6.48
CA ILE A 88 -0.19 5.70 -7.69
C ILE A 88 -0.20 6.81 -8.75
N SER A 89 -0.19 8.07 -8.30
CA SER A 89 -0.05 9.23 -9.19
C SER A 89 1.34 9.31 -9.81
N LEU A 90 2.38 8.93 -9.06
CA LEU A 90 3.75 8.80 -9.59
C LEU A 90 3.81 7.70 -10.64
N VAL A 91 3.24 6.52 -10.38
CA VAL A 91 3.19 5.42 -11.37
C VAL A 91 2.46 5.85 -12.63
N LYS A 92 1.33 6.55 -12.52
CA LYS A 92 0.58 7.09 -13.66
C LYS A 92 1.42 8.05 -14.51
N ARG A 93 2.18 8.94 -13.88
CA ARG A 93 2.88 10.05 -14.54
C ARG A 93 4.30 9.72 -14.99
N LYS A 94 4.97 8.80 -14.28
CA LYS A 94 6.41 8.48 -14.41
C LYS A 94 6.67 6.98 -14.46
N GLY A 95 5.65 6.16 -14.70
CA GLY A 95 5.80 4.70 -14.82
C GLY A 95 6.73 4.25 -15.95
N ASN A 96 6.99 5.12 -16.94
CA ASN A 96 7.98 4.89 -17.99
C ASN A 96 9.42 4.76 -17.47
N PHE A 97 9.72 5.23 -16.26
CA PHE A 97 11.01 4.98 -15.62
C PHE A 97 11.18 3.51 -15.21
N GLY A 98 10.09 2.75 -15.01
CA GLY A 98 10.15 1.32 -14.75
C GLY A 98 10.79 0.98 -13.40
N TRP A 99 12.01 0.43 -13.45
CA TRP A 99 12.73 -0.11 -12.29
C TRP A 99 12.91 0.85 -11.11
N PRO A 100 13.31 2.13 -11.28
CA PRO A 100 13.42 3.06 -10.16
C PRO A 100 12.09 3.26 -9.42
N VAL A 101 10.97 3.28 -10.16
CA VAL A 101 9.63 3.39 -9.55
C VAL A 101 9.28 2.09 -8.82
N ALA A 102 9.55 0.92 -9.41
CA ALA A 102 9.34 -0.37 -8.74
C ALA A 102 10.14 -0.47 -7.43
N ILE A 103 11.43 -0.14 -7.46
CA ILE A 103 12.32 -0.17 -6.30
C ILE A 103 11.82 0.77 -5.21
N LEU A 104 11.40 1.98 -5.55
CA LEU A 104 10.81 2.92 -4.59
C LEU A 104 9.57 2.31 -3.89
N LEU A 105 8.67 1.68 -4.65
CA LEU A 105 7.48 1.04 -4.09
C LEU A 105 7.83 -0.14 -3.16
N TRP A 106 8.85 -0.92 -3.52
CA TRP A 106 9.34 -2.03 -2.69
C TRP A 106 10.02 -1.54 -1.43
N ILE A 107 10.82 -0.47 -1.49
CA ILE A 107 11.41 0.16 -0.31
C ILE A 107 10.30 0.63 0.62
N LEU A 108 9.30 1.37 0.11
CA LEU A 108 8.17 1.82 0.93
C LEU A 108 7.42 0.63 1.58
N GLY A 109 7.00 -0.35 0.79
CA GLY A 109 6.30 -1.54 1.31
C GLY A 109 7.14 -2.36 2.29
N GLY A 110 8.41 -2.59 1.96
CA GLY A 110 9.37 -3.31 2.79
C GLY A 110 9.67 -2.59 4.09
N SER A 111 9.86 -1.27 4.08
CA SER A 111 10.01 -0.46 5.28
C SER A 111 8.77 -0.51 6.18
N ALA A 112 7.56 -0.46 5.60
CA ALA A 112 6.33 -0.62 6.39
C ALA A 112 6.25 -1.99 7.08
N ALA A 113 6.67 -3.06 6.41
CA ALA A 113 6.75 -4.40 6.98
C ALA A 113 7.83 -4.50 8.07
N TYR A 114 9.03 -4.01 7.79
CA TYR A 114 10.16 -3.99 8.73
C TYR A 114 9.79 -3.27 10.04
N ILE A 115 9.22 -2.07 9.95
CA ILE A 115 8.80 -1.29 11.11
C ILE A 115 7.72 -2.02 11.91
N ALA A 116 6.77 -2.70 11.24
CA ALA A 116 5.72 -3.47 11.91
C ALA A 116 6.27 -4.65 12.73
N ILE A 117 7.27 -5.34 12.17
CA ILE A 117 7.86 -6.54 12.76
C ILE A 117 8.77 -6.13 13.92
N THR A 118 9.73 -5.25 13.66
CA THR A 118 10.82 -4.91 14.58
C THR A 118 10.43 -3.87 15.62
N LYS A 119 9.49 -2.96 15.31
CA LYS A 119 9.06 -1.84 16.18
C LYS A 119 10.27 -1.08 16.76
N PRO A 120 11.14 -0.52 15.89
CA PRO A 120 12.47 -0.09 16.31
C PRO A 120 12.51 1.21 17.12
N PHE A 121 11.38 1.91 17.27
CA PHE A 121 11.24 3.19 17.98
C PHE A 121 9.78 3.47 18.40
#